data_AF-A0AAW8C0L1-F1
#
_entry.id   AF-A0AAW8C0L1-F1
#
_cell.length_a   1.000
_cell.length_b   1.000
_cell.length_c   1.000
_cell.angle_alpha   90.00
_cell.angle_beta   90.00
_cell.angle_gamma   90.00
#
_symmetry.space_group_name_H-M   'P 1'
#
loop_
_entity.id
_entity.type
_entity.pdbx_description
1 polymer ?
#
loop_
_entity_poly.entity_id
_entity_poly.type
_entity_poly.pdbx_seq_one_letter_code
_entity_poly.pdbx_strand_id
1 'polypeptide(L)'
;MSSAGQSAESRLAIDTAAQPHWMRTGYKFFPYAAKQSGQWWVLRLNFGFPEHDMYTLFVDAKPVVDITDNPTHPAALVRSIAALNNSATPLPVLDTGTASTVISKVARYVNYGSEHGDPCDFCSYDHDGMTRM
;
A
#
# COMPACT_ATOMS: atom_id res chain seq x y z
N MET A 1 32.27 -26.60 -1.09
CA MET A 1 32.43 -25.27 -0.45
C MET A 1 31.45 -24.33 -1.10
N SER A 2 30.51 -23.84 -0.30
CA SER A 2 29.33 -23.07 -0.69
C SER A 2 29.69 -21.72 -1.30
N SER A 3 29.00 -21.33 -2.37
CA SER A 3 28.83 -19.92 -2.73
C SER A 3 27.41 -19.53 -2.33
N ALA A 4 27.30 -18.80 -1.22
CA ALA A 4 26.05 -18.30 -0.68
C ALA A 4 25.57 -17.08 -1.48
N GLY A 5 24.26 -17.08 -1.75
CA GLY A 5 23.34 -15.96 -1.83
C GLY A 5 23.87 -14.59 -2.27
N GLN A 6 23.66 -14.26 -3.53
CA GLN A 6 23.40 -12.88 -3.94
C GLN A 6 21.95 -12.79 -4.40
N SER A 7 21.03 -12.78 -3.44
CA SER A 7 19.66 -12.30 -3.65
C SER A 7 19.63 -10.83 -3.29
N ALA A 8 20.27 -9.99 -4.11
CA ALA A 8 20.05 -8.56 -4.06
C ALA A 8 18.72 -8.30 -4.75
N GLU A 9 17.66 -8.24 -3.94
CA GLU A 9 16.34 -7.83 -4.35
C GLU A 9 16.44 -6.52 -5.14
N SER A 10 16.14 -6.59 -6.43
CA SER A 10 15.94 -5.40 -7.24
C SER A 10 14.82 -4.57 -6.59
N ARG A 11 15.21 -3.55 -5.81
CA ARG A 11 14.32 -2.44 -5.43
C ARG A 11 13.72 -1.94 -6.75
N LEU A 12 12.46 -2.25 -6.98
CA LEU A 12 11.71 -1.64 -8.05
C LEU A 12 11.76 -0.15 -7.76
N ALA A 13 12.53 0.60 -8.56
CA ALA A 13 12.55 2.04 -8.49
C ALA A 13 11.14 2.51 -8.84
N ILE A 14 10.38 2.89 -7.81
CA ILE A 14 9.02 3.35 -7.99
C ILE A 14 9.03 4.70 -8.69
N ASP A 15 8.12 4.89 -9.64
CA ASP A 15 7.98 6.18 -10.32
C ASP A 15 7.41 7.21 -9.35
N THR A 16 8.30 8.00 -8.74
CA THR A 16 7.93 9.07 -7.81
C THR A 16 7.25 10.27 -8.49
N ALA A 17 7.33 10.35 -9.82
CA ALA A 17 6.65 11.36 -10.62
C ALA A 17 5.23 10.94 -11.03
N ALA A 18 4.85 9.67 -10.82
CA ALA A 18 3.51 9.18 -11.11
C ALA A 18 2.44 9.92 -10.29
N GLN A 19 1.26 10.09 -10.89
CA GLN A 19 0.04 10.54 -10.22
C GLN A 19 -1.08 9.53 -10.51
N PRO A 20 -1.08 8.39 -9.82
CA PRO A 20 -2.05 7.34 -10.08
C PRO A 20 -3.48 7.83 -9.83
N HIS A 21 -4.42 7.37 -10.66
CA HIS A 21 -5.84 7.60 -10.42
C HIS A 21 -6.33 6.61 -9.36
N TRP A 22 -6.27 7.05 -8.09
CA TRP A 22 -6.65 6.25 -6.94
C TRP A 22 -8.15 6.03 -6.87
N MET A 23 -8.54 4.79 -6.54
CA MET A 23 -9.92 4.36 -6.34
C MET A 23 -10.08 3.76 -4.95
N ARG A 24 -11.26 3.94 -4.35
CA ARG A 24 -11.65 3.26 -3.10
C ARG A 24 -11.92 1.79 -3.37
N THR A 25 -11.37 0.92 -2.54
CA THR A 25 -11.54 -0.54 -2.65
C THR A 25 -12.72 -1.06 -1.80
N GLY A 26 -13.12 -0.28 -0.79
CA GLY A 26 -14.10 -0.68 0.22
C GLY A 26 -13.54 -1.62 1.30
N TYR A 27 -12.22 -1.79 1.39
CA TYR A 27 -11.56 -2.61 2.41
C TYR A 27 -10.84 -1.72 3.43
N LYS A 28 -11.03 -2.00 4.72
CA LYS A 28 -10.55 -1.16 5.82
C LYS A 28 -9.04 -0.97 5.81
N PHE A 29 -8.30 -2.07 5.68
CA PHE A 29 -6.84 -2.06 5.80
C PHE A 29 -6.12 -1.76 4.48
N PHE A 30 -6.82 -1.92 3.36
CA PHE A 30 -6.30 -1.66 2.02
C PHE A 30 -7.22 -0.69 1.27
N PRO A 31 -7.37 0.56 1.76
CA PRO A 31 -8.47 1.44 1.35
C PRO A 31 -8.42 1.90 -0.10
N TYR A 32 -7.23 1.92 -0.71
CA TYR A 32 -7.02 2.52 -2.02
C TYR A 32 -6.21 1.62 -2.94
N ALA A 33 -6.61 1.60 -4.21
CA ALA A 33 -5.87 0.95 -5.28
C ALA A 33 -5.86 1.80 -6.55
N ALA A 34 -4.82 1.65 -7.35
CA ALA A 34 -4.70 2.27 -8.67
C ALA A 34 -4.05 1.29 -9.65
N LYS A 35 -4.41 1.40 -10.93
CA LYS A 35 -3.71 0.69 -11.99
C LYS A 35 -2.76 1.66 -12.68
N GLN A 36 -1.46 1.47 -12.47
CA GLN A 36 -0.40 2.34 -13.00
C GLN A 36 0.51 1.52 -13.90
N SER A 37 0.66 1.93 -15.17
CA SER A 37 1.53 1.25 -16.15
C SER A 37 1.31 -0.27 -16.23
N GLY A 38 0.06 -0.73 -16.10
CA GLY A 38 -0.31 -2.15 -16.14
C GLY A 38 -0.17 -2.90 -14.80
N GLN A 39 0.43 -2.28 -13.79
CA GLN A 39 0.63 -2.86 -12.46
C GLN A 39 -0.45 -2.40 -11.49
N TRP A 40 -0.78 -3.25 -10.53
CA TRP A 40 -1.68 -2.87 -9.43
C TRP A 40 -0.88 -2.28 -8.28
N TRP A 41 -1.21 -1.03 -7.95
CA TRP A 41 -0.67 -0.31 -6.81
C TRP A 41 -1.73 -0.30 -5.72
N VAL A 42 -1.39 -0.72 -4.51
CA VAL A 42 -2.32 -0.82 -3.37
C VAL A 42 -1.70 -0.16 -2.15
N LEU A 43 -2.47 0.68 -1.47
CA LEU A 43 -2.06 1.28 -0.20
C LEU A 43 -2.61 0.46 0.95
N ARG A 44 -1.72 0.00 1.84
CA ARG A 44 -2.08 -0.51 3.16
C ARG A 44 -2.06 0.66 4.13
N LEU A 45 -3.13 0.87 4.89
CA LEU A 45 -3.17 1.89 5.94
C LEU A 45 -2.53 1.34 7.22
N ASN A 46 -1.50 2.02 7.71
CA ASN A 46 -0.77 1.64 8.92
C ASN A 46 -1.51 2.14 10.17
N PHE A 47 -2.72 1.63 10.38
CA PHE A 47 -3.61 2.04 11.47
C PHE A 47 -3.14 1.50 12.83
N GLY A 48 -3.10 2.36 13.86
CA GLY A 48 -2.73 1.97 15.22
C GLY A 48 -1.23 2.03 15.53
N PHE A 49 -0.44 2.58 14.60
CA PHE A 49 1.02 2.56 14.65
C PHE A 49 1.60 3.98 14.50
N PRO A 50 1.59 4.81 15.56
CA PRO A 50 1.98 6.22 15.47
C PRO A 50 3.48 6.43 15.14
N GLU A 51 4.32 5.42 15.34
CA GLU A 51 5.75 5.44 15.01
C GLU A 51 6.04 5.04 13.56
N HIS A 52 5.03 4.56 12.83
CA HIS A 52 5.16 4.09 11.46
C HIS A 52 4.59 5.11 10.47
N ASP A 53 5.15 5.13 9.27
CA ASP A 53 4.60 5.92 8.16
C ASP A 53 3.13 5.58 7.91
N MET A 54 2.33 6.55 7.44
CA MET A 54 0.88 6.40 7.32
C MET A 54 0.45 5.23 6.42
N TYR A 55 1.16 4.99 5.32
CA TYR A 55 0.85 3.94 4.36
C TYR A 55 2.06 3.09 4.01
N THR A 56 1.82 1.83 3.64
CA THR A 56 2.75 1.02 2.85
C THR A 56 2.21 0.85 1.44
N LEU A 57 3.02 1.15 0.42
CA LEU A 57 2.70 0.96 -0.98
C LEU A 57 3.14 -0.43 -1.46
N PHE A 58 2.19 -1.18 -1.99
CA PHE A 58 2.41 -2.45 -2.66
C PHE A 58 2.30 -2.29 -4.17
N VAL A 59 3.22 -2.88 -4.92
CA VAL A 59 3.15 -3.01 -6.38
C VAL A 59 3.11 -4.49 -6.72
N ASP A 60 2.04 -4.93 -7.41
CA ASP A 60 1.79 -6.34 -7.75
C ASP A 60 1.98 -7.29 -6.54
N ALA A 61 1.42 -6.87 -5.41
CA ALA A 61 1.44 -7.57 -4.12
C ALA A 61 2.81 -7.73 -3.44
N LYS A 62 3.79 -6.90 -3.82
CA LYS A 62 5.08 -6.78 -3.12
C LYS A 62 5.15 -5.43 -2.41
N PRO A 63 5.52 -5.36 -1.12
CA PRO A 63 5.77 -4.09 -0.46
C PRO A 63 6.96 -3.41 -1.14
N VAL A 64 6.85 -2.11 -1.43
CA VAL A 64 7.89 -1.34 -2.14
C VAL A 64 8.43 -0.21 -1.29
N VAL A 65 7.54 0.57 -0.66
CA VAL A 65 7.93 1.77 0.08
C VAL A 65 6.87 2.15 1.09
N ASP A 66 7.31 2.64 2.24
CA ASP A 66 6.46 3.27 3.24
C ASP A 66 6.37 4.78 3.00
N ILE A 67 5.18 5.34 3.22
CA ILE A 67 4.83 6.70 2.80
C ILE A 67 4.04 7.38 3.91
N THR A 68 4.64 8.40 4.51
CA THR A 68 3.89 9.45 5.20
C THR A 68 3.34 10.43 4.18
N ASP A 69 2.04 10.71 4.28
CA ASP A 69 1.39 11.65 3.36
C ASP A 69 1.90 13.07 3.61
N ASN A 70 2.18 13.79 2.52
CA ASN A 70 2.65 15.17 2.61
C ASN A 70 2.23 15.96 1.35
N PRO A 71 1.31 16.93 1.47
CA PRO A 71 0.78 17.67 0.32
C PRO A 71 1.81 18.62 -0.34
N THR A 72 2.90 18.98 0.34
CA THR A 72 3.96 19.84 -0.20
C THR A 72 5.22 19.08 -0.59
N HIS A 73 5.20 17.74 -0.52
CA HIS A 73 6.34 16.90 -0.86
C HIS A 73 6.76 17.07 -2.34
N PRO A 74 8.07 17.04 -2.67
CA PRO A 74 8.53 17.22 -4.06
C PRO A 74 8.09 16.08 -5.00
N ALA A 75 7.96 14.85 -4.51
CA ALA A 75 7.45 13.72 -5.28
C ALA A 75 5.93 13.85 -5.54
N ALA A 76 5.53 13.73 -6.80
CA ALA A 76 4.12 13.82 -7.21
C ALA A 76 3.28 12.66 -6.66
N LEU A 77 3.88 11.48 -6.54
CA LEU A 77 3.24 10.31 -5.93
C LEU A 77 2.77 10.60 -4.50
N VAL A 78 3.66 11.13 -3.65
CA VAL A 78 3.34 11.44 -2.24
C VAL A 78 2.23 12.49 -2.15
N ARG A 79 2.27 13.52 -3.01
CA ARG A 79 1.18 14.51 -3.05
C ARG A 79 -0.15 13.90 -3.48
N SER A 80 -0.14 12.96 -4.43
CA SER A 80 -1.36 12.27 -4.86
C SER A 80 -1.99 11.44 -3.73
N ILE A 81 -1.17 10.87 -2.84
CA ILE A 81 -1.60 10.12 -1.66
C ILE A 81 -2.16 11.06 -0.60
N ALA A 82 -1.51 12.19 -0.35
CA ALA A 82 -2.02 13.22 0.57
C ALA A 82 -3.41 13.76 0.16
N ALA A 83 -3.69 13.82 -1.15
CA ALA A 83 -5.00 14.23 -1.65
C ALA A 83 -6.13 13.24 -1.30
N LEU A 84 -5.84 11.97 -0.96
CA LEU A 84 -6.85 10.97 -0.61
C LEU A 84 -7.57 11.27 0.72
N ASN A 85 -6.92 12.05 1.59
CA ASN A 85 -7.47 12.49 2.87
C ASN A 85 -8.36 13.74 2.71
N ASN A 86 -8.44 14.33 1.51
CA ASN A 86 -9.28 15.49 1.26
C ASN A 86 -10.74 15.07 0.96
N SER A 87 -11.62 15.27 1.93
CA SER A 87 -13.05 14.95 1.83
C SER A 87 -13.82 15.77 0.78
N ALA A 88 -13.25 16.87 0.28
CA ALA A 88 -13.88 17.69 -0.75
C ALA A 88 -13.85 17.05 -2.16
N THR A 89 -12.99 16.05 -2.39
CA THR A 89 -12.87 15.38 -3.69
C THR A 89 -13.41 13.95 -3.60
N PRO A 90 -14.59 13.66 -4.17
CA PRO A 90 -15.11 12.30 -4.18
C PRO A 90 -14.21 11.40 -5.03
N LEU A 91 -13.69 10.34 -4.41
CA LEU A 91 -12.89 9.32 -5.10
C LEU A 91 -13.80 8.28 -5.76
N PRO A 92 -13.47 7.83 -6.99
CA PRO A 92 -14.17 6.73 -7.62
C PRO A 92 -14.03 5.44 -6.79
N VAL A 93 -15.02 4.55 -6.91
CA VAL A 93 -15.04 3.25 -6.24
C VAL A 93 -14.71 2.17 -7.25
N LEU A 94 -13.75 1.31 -6.90
CA LEU A 94 -13.39 0.14 -7.69
C LEU A 94 -14.51 -0.90 -7.60
N ASP A 95 -14.83 -1.57 -8.70
CA ASP A 95 -15.87 -2.60 -8.70
C ASP A 95 -15.53 -3.72 -7.71
N THR A 96 -16.56 -4.30 -7.10
CA THR A 96 -16.40 -5.27 -6.01
C THR A 96 -15.59 -6.51 -6.40
N GLY A 97 -15.72 -6.99 -7.64
CA GLY A 97 -15.03 -8.18 -8.13
C GLY A 97 -13.54 -7.95 -8.35
N THR A 98 -13.19 -6.82 -8.98
CA THR A 98 -11.80 -6.40 -9.15
C THR A 98 -11.18 -6.06 -7.81
N ALA A 99 -11.87 -5.33 -6.93
CA ALA A 99 -11.39 -5.01 -5.60
C ALA A 99 -11.05 -6.28 -4.81
N SER A 100 -11.96 -7.27 -4.79
CA SER A 100 -11.68 -8.55 -4.13
C SER A 100 -10.46 -9.27 -4.71
N THR A 101 -10.34 -9.29 -6.04
CA THR A 101 -9.21 -9.92 -6.76
C THR A 101 -7.88 -9.25 -6.46
N VAL A 102 -7.86 -7.91 -6.36
CA VAL A 102 -6.64 -7.16 -6.06
C VAL A 102 -6.27 -7.29 -4.57
N ILE A 103 -7.25 -7.11 -3.67
CA ILE A 103 -6.98 -7.11 -2.22
C ILE A 103 -6.63 -8.49 -1.68
N SER A 104 -7.24 -9.57 -2.19
CA SER A 104 -6.89 -10.94 -1.78
C SER A 104 -5.40 -11.28 -1.96
N LYS A 105 -4.71 -10.63 -2.91
CA LYS A 105 -3.26 -10.83 -3.12
C LYS A 105 -2.39 -10.20 -2.04
N VAL A 106 -2.88 -9.14 -1.38
CA VAL A 106 -2.16 -8.41 -0.33
C VAL A 106 -2.74 -8.65 1.07
N ALA A 107 -3.88 -9.33 1.19
CA ALA A 107 -4.59 -9.51 2.46
C ALA A 107 -3.72 -10.11 3.58
N ARG A 108 -2.75 -10.97 3.23
CA ARG A 108 -1.77 -11.53 4.19
C ARG A 108 -0.90 -10.48 4.90
N TYR A 109 -0.79 -9.28 4.34
CA TYR A 109 -0.02 -8.16 4.88
C TYR A 109 -0.85 -7.23 5.78
N VAL A 110 -2.04 -7.65 6.21
CA VAL A 110 -2.87 -6.86 7.13
C VAL A 110 -2.13 -6.53 8.43
N ASN A 111 -1.36 -7.48 8.95
CA ASN A 111 -0.52 -7.36 10.15
C ASN A 111 0.94 -6.98 9.82
N TYR A 112 1.19 -6.47 8.62
CA TYR A 112 2.52 -6.00 8.25
C TYR A 112 2.86 -4.75 9.06
N GLY A 113 3.75 -4.88 10.04
CA GLY A 113 4.50 -3.74 10.58
C GLY A 113 5.54 -3.33 9.54
N SER A 114 5.82 -2.04 9.38
CA SER A 114 6.68 -1.52 8.32
C SER A 114 8.17 -1.91 8.43
N GLU A 115 8.50 -2.97 9.18
CA GLU A 115 9.83 -3.50 9.36
C GLU A 115 10.10 -4.56 8.26
N HIS A 116 10.60 -4.10 7.11
CA HIS A 116 11.38 -4.88 6.14
C HIS A 116 11.06 -6.39 6.01
N GLY A 117 9.86 -6.75 5.57
CA GLY A 117 9.56 -8.14 5.21
C GLY A 117 9.25 -9.08 6.37
N ASP A 118 9.39 -8.63 7.62
CA ASP A 118 9.05 -9.41 8.80
C ASP A 118 7.71 -8.91 9.39
N PRO A 119 6.75 -9.80 9.68
CA PRO A 119 5.56 -9.43 10.43
C PRO A 119 5.99 -8.96 11.83
N CYS A 120 5.61 -7.75 12.20
CA CYS A 120 5.80 -7.28 13.57
C CYS A 120 4.86 -8.08 14.50
N ASP A 121 5.43 -8.98 15.31
CA ASP A 121 4.69 -9.84 16.25
C ASP A 121 3.95 -9.03 17.33
N PHE A 122 4.41 -7.81 17.66
CA PHE A 122 3.71 -6.90 18.57
C PHE A 122 2.55 -6.13 17.90
N CYS A 123 2.54 -6.11 16.58
CA CYS A 123 1.56 -5.43 15.74
C CYS A 123 0.45 -6.38 15.25
N SER A 124 0.58 -7.68 15.52
CA SER A 124 -0.36 -8.70 15.09
C SER A 124 -1.57 -8.76 16.03
N TYR A 125 -2.66 -8.14 15.62
CA TYR A 125 -3.99 -8.51 16.09
C TYR A 125 -4.61 -9.51 15.09
N ASP A 126 -5.63 -10.28 15.49
CA ASP A 126 -6.41 -11.12 14.56
C ASP A 126 -7.23 -10.24 13.61
N HIS A 127 -6.57 -9.69 12.59
CA HIS A 127 -7.20 -8.90 11.56
C HIS A 127 -7.37 -9.75 10.30
N ASP A 128 -8.61 -9.80 9.80
CA ASP A 128 -8.87 -10.26 8.44
C ASP A 128 -8.59 -9.11 7.47
N GLY A 129 -7.57 -9.27 6.62
CA GLY A 129 -7.22 -8.32 5.56
C GLY A 129 -8.34 -8.06 4.55
N MET A 130 -9.37 -8.90 4.53
CA MET A 130 -10.57 -8.75 3.70
C MET A 130 -11.74 -8.05 4.41
N THR A 131 -11.51 -7.48 5.60
CA THR A 131 -12.53 -6.68 6.32
C THR A 131 -12.99 -5.48 5.48
N ARG A 132 -14.30 -5.37 5.26
CA ARG A 132 -14.95 -4.25 4.55
C ARG A 132 -15.13 -3.03 5.45
N MET A 133 -15.23 -1.85 4.83
CA MET A 133 -15.64 -0.59 5.49
C MET A 133 -17.15 -0.52 5.70
#